data_AF-A0ABD5N9R5-F1
#
_entry.id   AF-A0ABD5N9R5-F1
#
_cell.length_a   1.000
_cell.length_b   1.000
_cell.length_c   1.000
_cell.angle_alpha   90.00
_cell.angle_beta   90.00
_cell.angle_gamma   90.00
#
_symmetry.space_group_name_H-M   'P 1'
#
loop_
_entity.id
_entity.type
_entity.pdbx_description
1 polymer ?
#
loop_
_entity_poly.entity_id
_entity_poly.type
_entity_poly.pdbx_seq_one_letter_code
_entity_poly.pdbx_strand_id
1 'polypeptide(L)'
;MDELVGSTVLFTGPAKEAVKHFSKNINVSALLSLAGIGPEKTMVTIVCDPDCKTNTHEITVKGAFGEFTSTARNLPSPENPGTSYLASLSAICAVRELTDNIRIG
;
A
#
# COMPACT_ATOMS: atom_id res chain seq x y z
N MET A 1 -10.11 -24.20 -3.29
CA MET A 1 -9.77 -23.00 -2.50
C MET A 1 -11.03 -22.73 -1.70
N ASP A 2 -11.00 -23.00 -0.40
CA ASP A 2 -12.18 -22.91 0.45
C ASP A 2 -12.78 -21.50 0.35
N GLU A 3 -14.11 -21.41 0.25
CA GLU A 3 -14.80 -20.12 0.24
C GLU A 3 -14.61 -19.45 1.60
N LEU A 4 -13.86 -18.34 1.62
CA LEU A 4 -13.71 -17.52 2.82
C LEU A 4 -15.04 -16.82 3.09
N VAL A 5 -15.67 -17.13 4.23
CA VAL A 5 -16.99 -16.58 4.62
C VAL A 5 -16.85 -15.22 5.36
N GLY A 6 -15.66 -14.62 5.31
CA GLY A 6 -15.41 -13.31 5.92
C GLY A 6 -13.96 -12.86 5.83
N SER A 7 -13.72 -11.62 6.25
CA SER A 7 -12.41 -11.00 6.28
C SER A 7 -11.41 -11.82 7.09
N THR A 8 -10.32 -12.23 6.46
CA THR A 8 -9.31 -13.13 7.02
C THR A 8 -7.94 -12.49 6.95
N VAL A 9 -7.27 -12.38 8.11
CA VAL A 9 -5.88 -11.91 8.17
C VAL A 9 -4.97 -13.00 7.64
N LEU A 10 -4.32 -12.74 6.50
CA LEU A 10 -3.35 -13.66 5.89
C LEU A 10 -1.96 -13.53 6.50
N PHE A 11 -1.61 -12.33 6.98
CA PHE A 11 -0.31 -12.04 7.54
C PHE A 11 -0.36 -10.84 8.48
N THR A 12 0.46 -10.87 9.54
CA THR A 12 0.78 -9.70 10.35
C THR A 12 2.23 -9.80 10.78
N GLY A 13 3.03 -8.77 10.51
CA GLY A 13 4.46 -8.78 10.84
C GLY A 13 5.25 -7.67 10.17
N PRO A 14 6.58 -7.65 10.34
CA PRO A 14 7.46 -6.69 9.69
C PRO A 14 7.41 -6.78 8.16
N ALA A 15 7.56 -5.64 7.48
CA ALA A 15 7.61 -5.57 6.02
C ALA A 15 8.72 -6.46 5.43
N LYS A 16 9.85 -6.60 6.14
CA LYS A 16 10.96 -7.51 5.79
C LYS A 16 10.56 -8.98 5.68
N GLU A 17 9.59 -9.42 6.47
CA GLU A 17 9.09 -10.79 6.41
C GLU A 17 7.94 -10.92 5.41
N ALA A 18 7.08 -9.92 5.34
CA ALA A 18 5.96 -9.87 4.41
C ALA A 18 6.40 -10.05 2.93
N VAL A 19 7.51 -9.42 2.53
CA VAL A 19 8.03 -9.50 1.14
C VAL A 19 8.38 -10.93 0.71
N LYS A 20 8.76 -11.82 1.65
CA LYS A 20 9.09 -13.21 1.34
C LYS A 20 7.86 -14.01 0.90
N HIS A 21 6.67 -13.63 1.39
CA HIS A 21 5.42 -14.34 1.14
C HIS A 21 4.51 -13.61 0.13
N PHE A 22 4.58 -12.27 0.07
CA PHE A 22 3.66 -11.42 -0.71
C PHE A 22 4.40 -10.43 -1.63
N SER A 23 5.45 -10.89 -2.30
CA SER A 23 6.35 -10.07 -3.11
C SER A 23 5.65 -9.16 -4.14
N LYS A 24 4.48 -9.57 -4.66
CA LYS A 24 3.71 -8.79 -5.65
C LYS A 24 2.89 -7.63 -5.05
N ASN A 25 2.54 -7.69 -3.76
CA ASN A 25 1.59 -6.77 -3.12
C ASN A 25 2.21 -5.92 -2.00
N ILE A 26 3.54 -5.90 -1.87
CA ILE A 26 4.23 -5.28 -0.75
C ILE A 26 4.88 -3.92 -1.08
N ASN A 27 4.66 -3.40 -2.30
CA ASN A 27 5.34 -2.19 -2.79
C ASN A 27 5.10 -0.97 -1.89
N VAL A 28 3.87 -0.79 -1.37
CA VAL A 28 3.55 0.33 -0.46
C VAL A 28 4.33 0.20 0.84
N SER A 29 4.33 -0.97 1.46
CA SER A 29 5.06 -1.22 2.70
C SER A 29 6.57 -1.09 2.52
N ALA A 30 7.10 -1.52 1.38
CA ALA A 30 8.51 -1.35 1.04
C ALA A 30 8.88 0.14 0.89
N LEU A 31 8.06 0.92 0.17
CA LEU A 31 8.28 2.36 0.03
C LEU A 31 8.23 3.08 1.38
N LEU A 32 7.24 2.78 2.22
CA LEU A 32 7.14 3.33 3.58
C LEU A 32 8.34 2.95 4.44
N SER A 33 8.83 1.72 4.29
CA SER A 33 10.04 1.26 4.99
C SER A 33 11.26 2.06 4.58
N LEU A 34 11.40 2.37 3.28
CA LEU A 34 12.51 3.16 2.75
C LEU A 34 12.41 4.64 3.15
N ALA A 35 11.20 5.21 3.13
CA ALA A 35 10.97 6.62 3.46
C ALA A 35 10.93 6.89 4.98
N GLY A 36 10.69 5.86 5.78
CA GLY A 36 10.40 5.97 7.21
C GLY A 36 11.37 5.19 8.10
N ILE A 37 10.80 4.32 8.94
CA ILE A 37 11.48 3.71 10.09
C ILE A 37 12.22 2.41 9.78
N GLY A 38 12.40 2.08 8.50
CA GLY A 38 13.05 0.85 8.05
C GLY A 38 12.11 -0.38 7.99
N PRO A 39 12.54 -1.45 7.28
CA PRO A 39 11.71 -2.61 6.98
C PRO A 39 11.48 -3.57 8.15
N GLU A 40 12.30 -3.48 9.19
CA GLU A 40 12.13 -4.27 10.43
C GLU A 40 11.07 -3.68 11.36
N LYS A 41 10.90 -2.35 11.34
CA LYS A 41 9.97 -1.63 12.23
C LYS A 41 8.65 -1.28 11.55
N THR A 42 8.61 -1.27 10.22
CA THR A 42 7.37 -1.07 9.46
C THR A 42 6.52 -2.34 9.55
N MET A 43 5.39 -2.24 10.26
CA MET A 43 4.45 -3.36 10.44
C MET A 43 3.42 -3.38 9.31
N VAL A 44 3.09 -4.58 8.84
CA VAL A 44 2.17 -4.82 7.75
C VAL A 44 1.16 -5.88 8.17
N THR A 45 -0.11 -5.58 7.94
CA THR A 45 -1.21 -6.53 8.03
C THR A 45 -1.81 -6.72 6.65
N ILE A 46 -1.88 -7.96 6.19
CA ILE A 46 -2.50 -8.31 4.90
C ILE A 46 -3.79 -9.05 5.21
N VAL A 47 -4.89 -8.52 4.68
CA VAL A 47 -6.23 -9.04 4.90
C VAL A 47 -6.83 -9.42 3.56
N CYS A 48 -7.42 -10.62 3.48
CA CYS A 48 -8.24 -11.04 2.37
C CYS A 48 -9.70 -10.91 2.79
N ASP A 49 -10.45 -10.09 2.07
CA ASP A 49 -11.85 -9.85 2.33
C ASP A 49 -12.64 -10.11 1.03
N PRO A 50 -13.54 -11.11 1.01
CA PRO A 50 -14.29 -11.49 -0.19
C PRO A 50 -15.25 -10.39 -0.67
N ASP A 51 -15.67 -9.48 0.21
CA ASP A 51 -16.58 -8.39 -0.13
C ASP A 51 -15.82 -7.15 -0.63
N CYS A 52 -14.48 -7.16 -0.54
CA CYS A 52 -13.66 -6.03 -0.93
C CYS A 52 -13.52 -5.91 -2.45
N LYS A 53 -14.05 -4.82 -3.00
CA LYS A 53 -14.04 -4.53 -4.44
C LYS A 53 -12.86 -3.65 -4.89
N THR A 54 -12.02 -3.22 -3.94
CA THR A 54 -10.94 -2.24 -4.17
C THR A 54 -9.65 -2.66 -3.48
N ASN A 55 -8.51 -2.24 -3.99
CA ASN A 55 -7.24 -2.37 -3.28
C ASN A 55 -7.16 -1.28 -2.21
N THR A 56 -7.48 -1.64 -0.96
CA THR A 56 -7.46 -0.71 0.17
C THR A 56 -6.11 -0.77 0.87
N HIS A 57 -5.49 0.40 1.04
CA HIS A 57 -4.29 0.58 1.87
C HIS A 57 -4.62 1.55 2.99
N GLU A 58 -4.44 1.11 4.23
CA GLU A 58 -4.54 1.97 5.41
C GLU A 58 -3.16 2.08 6.05
N ILE A 59 -2.71 3.32 6.23
CA ILE A 59 -1.38 3.64 6.74
C ILE A 59 -1.57 4.46 7.99
N THR A 60 -1.09 3.93 9.11
CA THR A 60 -1.08 4.63 10.39
C THR A 60 0.36 4.91 10.79
N VAL A 61 0.66 6.17 11.10
CA VAL A 61 1.98 6.64 11.53
C VAL A 61 1.84 7.27 12.91
N LYS A 62 2.70 6.88 13.85
CA LYS A 62 2.72 7.40 15.23
C LYS A 62 4.13 7.85 15.59
N GLY A 63 4.24 8.97 16.30
CA GLY A 63 5.52 9.50 16.78
C GLY A 63 5.33 10.63 17.79
N ALA A 64 6.43 11.32 18.14
CA ALA A 64 6.38 12.47 19.06
C ALA A 64 5.50 13.63 18.53
N PHE A 65 5.29 13.68 17.22
CA PHE A 65 4.40 14.64 16.57
C PHE A 65 2.90 14.29 16.69
N GLY A 66 2.57 13.13 17.27
CA GLY A 66 1.20 12.63 17.35
C GLY A 66 0.97 11.42 16.44
N GLU A 67 -0.24 11.32 15.91
CA GLU A 67 -0.71 10.19 15.11
C GLU A 67 -1.46 10.68 13.86
N PHE A 68 -1.22 10.02 12.73
CA PHE A 68 -1.91 10.27 11.47
C PHE A 68 -2.28 8.95 10.80
N THR A 69 -3.49 8.87 10.27
CA THR A 69 -3.96 7.74 9.47
C THR A 69 -4.46 8.23 8.13
N SER A 70 -4.04 7.55 7.06
CA SER A 70 -4.52 7.76 5.69
C SER A 70 -5.02 6.46 5.10
N THR A 71 -6.15 6.52 4.40
CA THR A 71 -6.76 5.36 3.75
C THR A 71 -6.96 5.64 2.27
N ALA A 72 -6.33 4.85 1.41
CA ALA A 72 -6.52 4.89 -0.03
C ALA A 72 -7.30 3.66 -0.49
N ARG A 73 -8.46 3.86 -1.12
CA ARG A 73 -9.27 2.81 -1.73
C ARG A 73 -9.13 2.89 -3.25
N ASN A 74 -8.22 2.11 -3.80
CA ASN A 74 -7.86 2.20 -5.21
C ASN A 74 -8.70 1.24 -6.06
N LEU A 75 -9.20 1.78 -7.18
CA LEU A 75 -9.76 0.94 -8.23
C LEU A 75 -8.62 0.12 -8.90
N PRO A 76 -8.88 -1.15 -9.25
CA PRO A 76 -7.98 -1.91 -10.10
C PRO A 76 -7.73 -1.20 -11.42
N SER A 77 -6.52 -1.32 -11.97
CA SER A 77 -6.25 -0.82 -13.32
C SER A 77 -7.07 -1.61 -14.35
N PRO A 78 -7.69 -0.94 -15.35
CA PRO A 78 -8.41 -1.61 -16.43
C PRO A 78 -7.56 -2.63 -17.21
N GLU A 79 -6.25 -2.37 -17.34
CA GLU A 79 -5.32 -3.19 -18.11
C GLU A 79 -4.62 -4.27 -17.28
N ASN A 80 -4.50 -4.05 -15.96
CA ASN A 80 -3.90 -5.00 -15.03
C ASN A 80 -4.62 -4.94 -13.67
N PRO A 81 -5.64 -5.77 -13.45
CA PRO A 81 -6.40 -5.78 -12.19
C PRO A 81 -5.56 -6.07 -10.95
N GLY A 82 -4.37 -6.68 -11.11
CA GLY A 82 -3.43 -6.92 -10.03
C GLY A 82 -2.67 -5.67 -9.56
N THR A 83 -2.95 -4.49 -10.12
CA THR A 83 -2.29 -3.23 -9.76
C THR A 83 -3.32 -2.11 -9.58
N SER A 84 -3.03 -1.17 -8.68
CA SER A 84 -3.87 0.01 -8.45
C SER A 84 -3.72 1.02 -9.60
N TYR A 85 -4.84 1.50 -10.15
CA TYR A 85 -4.80 2.52 -11.22
C TYR A 85 -4.09 3.81 -10.78
N LEU A 86 -4.24 4.18 -9.51
CA LEU A 86 -3.57 5.33 -8.91
C LEU A 86 -2.04 5.27 -9.01
N ALA A 87 -1.44 4.07 -9.00
CA ALA A 87 0.01 3.93 -9.13
C ALA A 87 0.50 4.43 -10.50
N SER A 88 -0.20 4.08 -11.58
CA SER A 88 0.12 4.59 -12.93
C SER A 88 -0.04 6.11 -13.01
N LEU A 89 -1.10 6.66 -12.40
CA LEU A 89 -1.31 8.12 -12.34
C LEU A 89 -0.20 8.82 -11.55
N SER A 90 0.28 8.23 -10.46
CA SER A 90 1.40 8.79 -9.68
C SER A 90 2.70 8.85 -10.48
N ALA A 91 2.98 7.85 -11.32
CA ALA A 91 4.15 7.87 -12.20
C ALA A 91 4.04 8.99 -13.26
N ILE A 92 2.86 9.19 -13.85
CA ILE A 92 2.61 10.31 -14.77
C ILE A 92 2.82 11.66 -14.06
N CYS A 93 2.31 11.80 -12.83
CA CYS A 93 2.50 13.01 -12.02
C CYS A 93 3.99 13.30 -11.77
N ALA A 94 4.73 12.27 -11.34
CA ALA A 94 6.17 12.40 -11.09
C ALA A 94 6.95 12.86 -12.33
N VAL A 95 6.58 12.38 -13.53
CA VAL A 95 7.21 12.85 -14.79
C VAL A 95 6.84 14.31 -15.09
N ARG A 96 5.58 14.73 -14.88
CA ARG A 96 5.16 16.12 -15.09
C ARG A 96 5.88 17.09 -14.15
N GLU A 97 6.09 16.70 -12.90
CA GLU A 97 6.82 17.50 -11.89
C GLU A 97 8.30 17.75 -12.21
N LEU A 98 8.87 16.99 -13.16
CA LEU A 98 10.22 17.26 -13.67
C LEU A 98 10.25 18.47 -14.60
N THR A 99 9.12 18.82 -15.21
CA THR A 99 9.01 19.90 -16.20
C THR A 99 8.18 21.09 -15.72
N ASP A 100 7.36 20.91 -14.68
CA ASP A 100 6.48 21.96 -14.16
C ASP A 100 7.18 22.87 -13.14
N ASN A 101 6.78 24.15 -13.14
CA ASN A 101 7.25 25.15 -12.20
C ASN A 101 6.49 25.13 -10.86
N ILE A 102 5.47 24.28 -10.73
CA ILE A 102 4.62 24.15 -9.56
C ILE A 102 4.71 22.71 -9.06
N ARG A 103 5.01 22.56 -7.76
CA ARG A 103 4.99 21.27 -7.07
C ARG A 103 3.99 21.33 -5.94
N ILE A 104 3.13 20.32 -5.88
CA ILE A 104 2.12 20.17 -4.82
C ILE A 104 2.47 18.90 -4.05
N GLY A 105 2.59 19.02 -2.73
CA GLY A 105 2.88 17.93 -1.79
C GLY A 105 1.96 18.01 -0.59
#